data_AF-A0A932YHA9-F1
#
_entry.id   AF-A0A932YHA9-F1
#
_cell.length_a   1.000
_cell.length_b   1.000
_cell.length_c   1.000
_cell.angle_alpha   90.00
_cell.angle_beta   90.00
_cell.angle_gamma   90.00
#
_symmetry.space_group_name_H-M   'P 1'
#
loop_
_entity.id
_entity.type
_entity.pdbx_description
1 polymer ?
#
loop_
_entity_poly.entity_id
_entity_poly.type
_entity_poly.pdbx_seq_one_letter_code
_entity_poly.pdbx_strand_id
1 'polypeptide(L)'
;MQTKKPLRLFLMSALIAVSLFSSSPRTAFALHWLAQDAPADAEISEEIRNATVNLYCRIKAGKKTYATTGSGVFIDDDGVILTNAHVAQYFLLDGAEGKVSGHCSVRTGSPAKERYTASILYFPSIWAEQNKDELKKGGSRGNGVNDFALLYVTGAKKGSLPASFPALPIDLSGTTSEGEIVTVAGYPTGDLDFDGIRKKLMLMASSPMITRTGALTEALQLDMLTLGSSAVGSFGVSGGPVVDNGEVAGIVALKNAAKKSHVLRAITVSYVDRMLTALTGRSLETILADDLAKQAEENRKNMPADTLKIVTSGILGTNKK
;
A
#
# COMPACT_ATOMS: atom_id res chain seq x y z
N MET A 1 -24.37 -79.09 30.43
CA MET A 1 -24.31 -78.28 29.19
C MET A 1 -25.35 -78.81 28.22
N GLN A 2 -26.59 -78.33 28.34
CA GLN A 2 -27.70 -78.53 27.40
C GLN A 2 -28.91 -77.85 28.07
N THR A 3 -29.33 -76.70 27.54
CA THR A 3 -30.56 -76.04 27.98
C THR A 3 -31.43 -75.77 26.77
N LYS A 4 -32.50 -76.56 26.68
CA LYS A 4 -33.67 -76.36 25.84
C LYS A 4 -34.41 -75.07 26.21
N LYS A 5 -35.21 -74.58 25.25
CA LYS A 5 -36.59 -74.01 25.34
C LYS A 5 -36.74 -72.67 24.56
N PRO A 6 -37.97 -72.18 24.27
CA PRO A 6 -38.84 -72.70 23.21
C PRO A 6 -39.47 -71.56 22.36
N LEU A 7 -40.24 -71.97 21.36
CA LEU A 7 -41.15 -71.16 20.54
C LEU A 7 -42.23 -70.47 21.39
N ARG A 8 -42.43 -69.15 21.22
CA ARG A 8 -43.71 -68.47 21.47
C ARG A 8 -43.94 -67.34 20.45
N LEU A 9 -45.02 -67.51 19.71
CA LEU A 9 -45.71 -66.57 18.83
C LEU A 9 -46.54 -65.62 19.70
N PHE A 10 -46.49 -64.29 19.52
CA PHE A 10 -47.60 -63.39 19.87
C PHE A 10 -47.47 -62.00 19.18
N LEU A 11 -48.53 -61.69 18.42
CA LEU A 11 -49.15 -60.43 18.02
C LEU A 11 -48.35 -59.10 17.83
N MET A 12 -48.50 -58.57 16.62
CA MET A 12 -49.09 -57.25 16.27
C MET A 12 -48.95 -56.11 17.28
N SER A 13 -48.23 -55.05 16.89
CA SER A 13 -48.61 -53.64 17.05
C SER A 13 -47.59 -52.73 16.34
N ALA A 14 -47.98 -52.16 15.20
CA ALA A 14 -47.25 -51.08 14.56
C ALA A 14 -47.57 -49.77 15.29
N LEU A 15 -46.61 -49.23 16.03
CA LEU A 15 -46.66 -47.87 16.58
C LEU A 15 -45.91 -46.94 15.63
N ILE A 16 -46.67 -46.18 14.84
CA ILE A 16 -46.20 -45.02 14.11
C ILE A 16 -46.03 -43.89 15.13
N ALA A 17 -44.79 -43.56 15.46
CA ALA A 17 -44.48 -42.33 16.19
C ALA A 17 -44.59 -41.15 15.21
N VAL A 18 -45.70 -40.42 15.29
CA VAL A 18 -45.85 -39.10 14.67
C VAL A 18 -45.02 -38.11 15.51
N SER A 19 -43.81 -37.81 15.04
CA SER A 19 -43.06 -36.66 15.53
C SER A 19 -43.68 -35.40 14.95
N LEU A 20 -44.47 -34.71 15.78
CA LEU A 20 -44.90 -33.34 15.56
C LEU A 20 -43.65 -32.43 15.61
N PHE A 21 -43.05 -32.18 14.46
CA PHE A 21 -42.14 -31.05 14.31
C PHE A 21 -42.98 -29.76 14.33
N SER A 22 -42.95 -29.07 15.46
CA SER A 22 -43.39 -27.68 15.55
C SER A 22 -42.47 -26.83 14.68
N SER A 23 -42.93 -26.44 13.49
CA SER A 23 -42.29 -25.45 12.64
C SER A 23 -42.43 -24.07 13.29
N SER A 24 -41.49 -23.74 14.17
CA SER A 24 -41.24 -22.33 14.51
C SER A 24 -40.72 -21.63 13.26
N PRO A 25 -41.30 -20.51 12.81
CA PRO A 25 -40.71 -19.72 11.73
C PRO A 25 -39.53 -18.97 12.33
N ARG A 26 -38.37 -19.63 12.41
CA ARG A 26 -37.10 -18.92 12.57
C ARG A 26 -36.83 -18.21 11.26
N THR A 27 -37.35 -16.99 11.19
CA THR A 27 -36.76 -15.82 10.52
C THR A 27 -35.50 -16.17 9.74
N ALA A 28 -35.69 -16.37 8.44
CA ALA A 28 -34.65 -16.26 7.43
C ALA A 28 -34.17 -14.80 7.40
N PHE A 29 -33.39 -14.42 8.40
CA PHE A 29 -32.67 -13.15 8.48
C PHE A 29 -31.18 -13.49 8.53
N ALA A 30 -30.62 -13.88 7.38
CA ALA A 30 -29.18 -13.83 7.09
C ALA A 30 -28.89 -14.65 5.82
N LEU A 31 -29.41 -14.24 4.66
CA LEU A 31 -28.92 -14.71 3.35
C LEU A 31 -29.30 -13.73 2.22
N HIS A 32 -29.27 -12.42 2.52
CA HIS A 32 -29.43 -11.35 1.53
C HIS A 32 -28.18 -10.45 1.38
N TRP A 33 -27.03 -10.86 1.95
CA TRP A 33 -25.75 -10.17 1.74
C TRP A 33 -24.89 -10.86 0.66
N LEU A 34 -25.55 -11.32 -0.42
CA LEU A 34 -24.87 -11.68 -1.66
C LEU A 34 -25.06 -10.51 -2.63
N ALA A 35 -23.94 -9.87 -2.99
CA ALA A 35 -23.86 -8.80 -3.97
C ALA A 35 -24.64 -7.53 -3.60
N GLN A 36 -24.23 -6.86 -2.52
CA GLN A 36 -24.39 -5.41 -2.49
C GLN A 36 -23.22 -4.85 -3.29
N ASP A 37 -23.54 -4.30 -4.46
CA ASP A 37 -22.62 -3.60 -5.33
C ASP A 37 -21.69 -2.72 -4.49
N ALA A 38 -20.38 -2.94 -4.59
CA ALA A 38 -19.43 -1.96 -4.09
C ALA A 38 -19.85 -0.61 -4.70
N PRO A 39 -20.07 0.45 -3.90
CA PRO A 39 -20.52 1.71 -4.45
C PRO A 39 -19.57 2.11 -5.57
N ALA A 40 -20.14 2.36 -6.76
CA ALA A 40 -19.46 2.96 -7.87
C ALA A 40 -18.74 4.22 -7.37
N ASP A 41 -17.45 4.34 -7.70
CA ASP A 41 -16.56 5.48 -7.44
C ASP A 41 -16.96 6.34 -6.24
N ALA A 42 -16.48 5.97 -5.05
CA ALA A 42 -16.59 6.85 -3.88
C ALA A 42 -16.11 8.25 -4.27
N GLU A 43 -16.95 9.26 -4.01
CA GLU A 43 -16.60 10.66 -4.23
C GLU A 43 -15.41 10.99 -3.34
N ILE A 44 -14.21 10.97 -3.92
CA ILE A 44 -12.98 11.31 -3.22
C ILE A 44 -13.02 12.79 -2.83
N SER A 45 -12.79 13.07 -1.55
CA SER A 45 -12.73 14.44 -1.06
C SER A 45 -11.61 15.22 -1.77
N GLU A 46 -11.78 16.52 -1.91
CA GLU A 46 -10.77 17.36 -2.57
C GLU A 46 -9.45 17.38 -1.79
N GLU A 47 -9.48 17.23 -0.47
CA GLU A 47 -8.29 17.09 0.38
C GLU A 47 -7.49 15.85 -0.01
N ILE A 48 -8.14 14.67 -0.06
CA ILE A 48 -7.48 13.42 -0.45
C ILE A 48 -7.00 13.51 -1.91
N ARG A 49 -7.80 14.10 -2.79
CA ARG A 49 -7.43 14.30 -4.21
C ARG A 49 -6.17 15.13 -4.35
N ASN A 50 -6.08 16.24 -3.62
CA ASN A 50 -4.98 17.19 -3.75
C ASN A 50 -3.71 16.69 -3.05
N ALA A 51 -3.84 15.96 -1.94
CA ALA A 51 -2.71 15.37 -1.22
C ALA A 51 -2.11 14.14 -1.89
N THR A 52 -2.91 13.40 -2.67
CA THR A 52 -2.43 12.18 -3.34
C THR A 52 -1.62 12.51 -4.60
N VAL A 53 -0.39 12.02 -4.65
CA VAL A 53 0.55 12.27 -5.74
C VAL A 53 0.92 11.01 -6.50
N ASN A 54 1.29 11.18 -7.77
CA ASN A 54 1.93 10.15 -8.55
C ASN A 54 3.45 10.33 -8.49
N LEU A 55 4.17 9.25 -8.23
CA LEU A 55 5.63 9.21 -8.22
C LEU A 55 6.09 8.49 -9.48
N TYR A 56 6.73 9.22 -10.38
CA TYR A 56 7.11 8.72 -11.69
C TYR A 56 8.60 8.86 -11.92
N CYS A 57 9.24 7.78 -12.34
CA CYS A 57 10.66 7.78 -12.71
C CYS A 57 10.87 7.13 -14.07
N ARG A 58 11.71 7.76 -14.90
CA ARG A 58 12.29 7.15 -16.09
C ARG A 58 13.66 6.61 -15.73
N ILE A 59 13.84 5.30 -15.85
CA ILE A 59 15.09 4.61 -15.51
C ILE A 59 15.81 4.23 -16.80
N LYS A 60 17.07 4.62 -16.89
CA LYS A 60 18.02 4.12 -17.89
C LYS A 60 18.88 3.06 -17.23
N ALA A 61 18.90 1.85 -17.77
CA ALA A 61 19.72 0.74 -17.27
C ALA A 61 20.44 0.07 -18.45
N GLY A 62 21.75 0.33 -18.56
CA GLY A 62 22.52 -0.04 -19.74
C GLY A 62 21.96 0.60 -21.02
N LYS A 63 21.49 -0.24 -21.96
CA LYS A 63 20.85 0.21 -23.22
C LYS A 63 19.32 0.26 -23.15
N LYS A 64 18.71 -0.21 -22.05
CA LYS A 64 17.26 -0.24 -21.88
C LYS A 64 16.80 1.02 -21.14
N THR A 65 15.62 1.53 -21.51
CA THR A 65 14.92 2.59 -20.77
C THR A 65 13.50 2.12 -20.49
N TYR A 66 13.04 2.30 -19.26
CA TYR A 66 11.68 1.97 -18.86
C TYR A 66 11.16 3.00 -17.87
N ALA A 67 9.84 3.00 -17.67
CA ALA A 67 9.19 3.82 -16.66
C ALA A 67 8.81 2.96 -15.46
N THR A 68 8.86 3.57 -14.29
CA THR A 68 8.26 3.05 -13.06
C THR A 68 7.36 4.12 -12.49
N THR A 69 6.30 3.68 -11.84
CA THR A 69 5.27 4.55 -11.29
C THR A 69 4.71 3.96 -10.01
N GLY A 70 4.45 4.84 -9.06
CA GLY A 70 3.76 4.53 -7.81
C GLY A 70 2.95 5.75 -7.36
N SER A 71 2.47 5.68 -6.15
CA SER A 71 1.68 6.72 -5.50
C SER A 71 2.36 7.19 -4.22
N GLY A 72 1.92 8.32 -3.70
CA GLY A 72 2.36 8.89 -2.43
C GLY A 72 1.28 9.82 -1.89
N VAL A 73 1.47 10.29 -0.66
CA VAL A 73 0.60 11.28 -0.05
C VAL A 73 1.42 12.36 0.64
N PHE A 74 1.06 13.63 0.44
CA PHE A 74 1.60 14.72 1.25
C PHE A 74 1.10 14.57 2.70
N ILE A 75 2.02 14.42 3.64
CA ILE A 75 1.73 14.28 5.08
C ILE A 75 2.14 15.51 5.88
N ASP A 76 2.77 16.47 5.23
CA ASP A 76 3.29 17.69 5.83
C ASP A 76 3.22 18.84 4.82
N ASP A 77 2.87 20.03 5.30
CA ASP A 77 2.58 21.18 4.47
C ASP A 77 3.84 21.90 3.96
N ASP A 78 5.03 21.52 4.45
CA ASP A 78 6.33 21.88 3.87
C ASP A 78 6.74 20.96 2.70
N GLY A 79 5.92 19.97 2.36
CA GLY A 79 6.09 19.14 1.16
C GLY A 79 6.76 17.79 1.39
N VAL A 80 6.54 17.18 2.56
CA VAL A 80 6.94 15.80 2.82
C VAL A 80 5.90 14.83 2.28
N ILE A 81 6.37 13.83 1.53
CA ILE A 81 5.55 12.78 0.93
C ILE A 81 5.89 11.45 1.58
N LEU A 82 4.88 10.76 2.10
CA LEU A 82 4.96 9.37 2.52
C LEU A 82 4.67 8.44 1.33
N THR A 83 5.50 7.41 1.14
CA THR A 83 5.32 6.39 0.11
C THR A 83 6.03 5.09 0.52
N ASN A 84 6.02 4.07 -0.35
CA ASN A 84 6.76 2.84 -0.12
C ASN A 84 8.24 2.96 -0.47
N ALA A 85 9.09 2.19 0.21
CA ALA A 85 10.51 2.07 -0.12
C ALA A 85 10.70 1.52 -1.55
N HIS A 86 9.90 0.54 -1.97
CA HIS A 86 9.99 -0.01 -3.33
C HIS A 86 9.62 0.98 -4.44
N VAL A 87 8.90 2.06 -4.11
CA VAL A 87 8.62 3.18 -5.01
C VAL A 87 9.75 4.21 -4.92
N ALA A 88 10.13 4.60 -3.70
CA ALA A 88 11.16 5.61 -3.45
C ALA A 88 12.58 5.17 -3.87
N GLN A 89 12.88 3.87 -3.94
CA GLN A 89 14.21 3.38 -4.33
C GLN A 89 14.71 3.94 -5.67
N TYR A 90 13.80 4.33 -6.56
CA TYR A 90 14.14 4.91 -7.86
C TYR A 90 14.62 6.36 -7.75
N PHE A 91 14.19 7.09 -6.72
CA PHE A 91 14.66 8.44 -6.40
C PHE A 91 16.10 8.43 -5.87
N LEU A 92 16.59 7.32 -5.30
CA LEU A 92 18.01 7.16 -4.95
C LEU A 92 18.93 7.26 -6.18
N LEU A 93 18.39 7.04 -7.38
CA LEU A 93 19.11 7.04 -8.65
C LEU A 93 18.90 8.34 -9.43
N ASP A 94 18.10 9.26 -8.90
CA ASP A 94 17.79 10.51 -9.59
C ASP A 94 19.04 11.38 -9.71
N GLY A 95 19.37 11.77 -10.95
CA GLY A 95 20.60 12.49 -11.25
C GLY A 95 21.90 11.68 -11.07
N ALA A 96 21.82 10.38 -10.78
CA ALA A 96 23.01 9.52 -10.70
C ALA A 96 23.66 9.33 -12.08
N GLU A 97 24.99 9.27 -12.10
CA GLU A 97 25.78 8.98 -13.30
C GLU A 97 26.18 7.50 -13.33
N GLY A 98 26.27 6.92 -14.53
CA GLY A 98 26.80 5.57 -14.74
C GLY A 98 25.87 4.63 -15.50
N LYS A 99 25.95 3.33 -15.17
CA LYS A 99 25.22 2.27 -15.89
C LYS A 99 23.72 2.27 -15.59
N VAL A 100 23.31 2.85 -14.47
CA VAL A 100 21.91 3.06 -14.10
C VAL A 100 21.74 4.52 -13.71
N SER A 101 20.71 5.17 -14.25
CA SER A 101 20.30 6.51 -13.84
C SER A 101 18.79 6.64 -13.83
N GLY A 102 18.29 7.42 -12.88
CA GLY A 102 16.89 7.80 -12.74
C GLY A 102 16.66 9.25 -13.14
N HIS A 103 15.47 9.54 -13.66
CA HIS A 103 14.93 10.89 -13.80
C HIS A 103 13.53 10.86 -13.21
N CYS A 104 13.39 11.37 -12.00
CA CYS A 104 12.17 11.26 -11.22
C CYS A 104 11.39 12.59 -11.15
N SER A 105 10.09 12.47 -10.86
CA SER A 105 9.19 13.61 -10.71
C SER A 105 8.01 13.24 -9.82
N VAL A 106 7.52 14.24 -9.09
CA VAL A 106 6.22 14.18 -8.42
C VAL A 106 5.20 14.80 -9.37
N ARG A 107 4.12 14.06 -9.62
CA ARG A 107 3.04 14.42 -10.53
C ARG A 107 1.74 14.58 -9.74
N THR A 108 0.93 15.57 -10.13
CA THR A 108 -0.37 15.84 -9.49
C THR A 108 -1.48 15.99 -10.53
N GLY A 109 -2.73 15.94 -10.08
CA GLY A 109 -3.92 16.06 -10.92
C GLY A 109 -4.35 14.74 -11.58
N SER A 110 -5.46 14.78 -12.29
CA SER A 110 -6.04 13.64 -13.00
C SER A 110 -6.52 14.09 -14.38
N PRO A 111 -5.77 13.82 -15.48
CA PRO A 111 -4.55 13.02 -15.54
C PRO A 111 -3.35 13.64 -14.81
N ALA A 112 -2.46 12.79 -14.30
CA ALA A 112 -1.26 13.17 -13.57
C ALA A 112 -0.28 13.95 -14.47
N LYS A 113 0.23 15.08 -13.99
CA LYS A 113 1.21 15.93 -14.70
C LYS A 113 2.39 16.29 -13.82
N GLU A 114 3.58 16.35 -14.40
CA GLU A 114 4.80 16.72 -13.67
C GLU A 114 4.67 18.10 -13.04
N ARG A 115 4.85 18.15 -11.72
CA ARG A 115 4.71 19.39 -10.96
C ARG A 115 5.96 19.69 -10.15
N TYR A 116 6.58 18.68 -9.53
CA TYR A 116 7.71 18.88 -8.63
C TYR A 116 8.87 17.92 -8.87
N THR A 117 10.04 18.30 -8.35
CA THR A 117 11.17 17.40 -8.06
C THR A 117 11.17 17.07 -6.58
N ALA A 118 11.69 15.90 -6.21
CA ALA A 118 11.80 15.50 -4.82
C ALA A 118 13.09 14.71 -4.59
N SER A 119 13.59 14.76 -3.36
CA SER A 119 14.75 14.00 -2.88
C SER A 119 14.32 13.06 -1.77
N ILE A 120 15.14 12.04 -1.51
CA ILE A 120 14.96 11.16 -0.36
C ILE A 120 15.15 11.96 0.93
N LEU A 121 14.07 12.09 1.71
CA LEU A 121 14.15 12.57 3.08
C LEU A 121 14.51 11.42 4.02
N TYR A 122 13.96 10.23 3.81
CA TYR A 122 14.35 9.02 4.53
C TYR A 122 14.14 7.78 3.67
N PHE A 123 15.08 6.83 3.74
CA PHE A 123 14.96 5.53 3.11
C PHE A 123 15.55 4.45 4.03
N PRO A 124 14.80 3.39 4.38
CA PRO A 124 15.30 2.33 5.25
C PRO A 124 16.29 1.43 4.50
N SER A 125 17.59 1.64 4.68
CA SER A 125 18.65 0.81 4.06
C SER A 125 18.47 -0.70 4.30
N ILE A 126 17.91 -1.07 5.47
CA ILE A 126 17.58 -2.47 5.80
C ILE A 126 16.55 -3.08 4.85
N TRP A 127 15.62 -2.29 4.30
CA TRP A 127 14.65 -2.76 3.32
C TRP A 127 15.34 -3.25 2.04
N ALA A 128 16.36 -2.52 1.56
CA ALA A 128 17.10 -2.91 0.35
C ALA A 128 17.81 -4.26 0.56
N GLU A 129 18.43 -4.46 1.73
CA GLU A 129 19.08 -5.73 2.07
C GLU A 129 18.08 -6.89 2.17
N GLN A 130 16.95 -6.67 2.84
CA GLN A 130 15.87 -7.66 2.99
C GLN A 130 15.23 -8.06 1.65
N ASN A 131 15.21 -7.15 0.67
CA ASN A 131 14.53 -7.35 -0.62
C ASN A 131 15.48 -7.55 -1.81
N LYS A 132 16.80 -7.66 -1.59
CA LYS A 132 17.83 -7.71 -2.64
C LYS A 132 17.60 -8.76 -3.73
N ASP A 133 16.99 -9.89 -3.40
CA ASP A 133 16.71 -10.96 -4.36
C ASP A 133 15.41 -10.76 -5.14
N GLU A 134 14.41 -10.12 -4.54
CA GLU A 134 13.18 -9.73 -5.25
C GLU A 134 13.44 -8.58 -6.22
N LEU A 135 14.35 -7.65 -5.85
CA LEU A 135 14.80 -6.58 -6.75
C LEU A 135 15.38 -7.11 -8.07
N LYS A 136 16.03 -8.28 -8.06
CA LYS A 136 16.56 -8.91 -9.29
C LYS A 136 15.45 -9.54 -10.15
N LYS A 137 14.29 -9.86 -9.56
CA LYS A 137 13.18 -10.57 -10.21
C LYS A 137 12.17 -9.63 -10.88
N GLY A 138 12.28 -8.32 -10.67
CA GLY A 138 11.48 -7.32 -11.39
C GLY A 138 10.10 -7.04 -10.81
N GLY A 139 9.88 -7.32 -9.52
CA GLY A 139 8.65 -6.94 -8.83
C GLY A 139 8.79 -7.03 -7.31
N SER A 140 8.04 -6.20 -6.58
CA SER A 140 7.93 -6.31 -5.12
C SER A 140 6.92 -7.41 -4.77
N ARG A 141 7.42 -8.50 -4.16
CA ARG A 141 6.61 -9.52 -3.48
C ARG A 141 6.84 -9.50 -1.97
N GLY A 142 7.31 -8.36 -1.46
CA GLY A 142 7.66 -8.20 -0.06
C GLY A 142 6.47 -8.50 0.86
N ASN A 143 6.76 -8.63 2.15
CA ASN A 143 5.75 -8.77 3.20
C ASN A 143 5.33 -7.42 3.80
N GLY A 144 5.82 -6.29 3.26
CA GLY A 144 5.54 -4.94 3.73
C GLY A 144 6.50 -4.46 4.83
N VAL A 145 7.34 -5.35 5.37
CA VAL A 145 8.31 -4.99 6.42
C VAL A 145 9.27 -3.93 5.88
N ASN A 146 9.38 -2.81 6.61
CA ASN A 146 10.19 -1.65 6.27
C ASN A 146 9.90 -1.04 4.88
N ASP A 147 8.76 -1.35 4.26
CA ASP A 147 8.45 -0.87 2.91
C ASP A 147 7.83 0.53 2.92
N PHE A 148 8.52 1.48 3.52
CA PHE A 148 8.15 2.89 3.61
C PHE A 148 9.35 3.79 3.34
N ALA A 149 9.10 5.01 2.90
CA ALA A 149 10.11 6.03 2.70
C ALA A 149 9.44 7.41 2.77
N LEU A 150 10.26 8.43 3.08
CA LEU A 150 9.87 9.82 3.04
C LEU A 150 10.60 10.51 1.88
N LEU A 151 9.87 11.25 1.08
CA LEU A 151 10.43 12.17 0.08
C LEU A 151 10.18 13.61 0.53
N TYR A 152 11.09 14.51 0.19
CA TYR A 152 10.92 15.94 0.37
C TYR A 152 10.91 16.64 -0.98
N VAL A 153 9.91 17.48 -1.23
CA VAL A 153 9.83 18.28 -2.45
C VAL A 153 10.93 19.36 -2.45
N THR A 154 11.81 19.31 -3.46
CA THR A 154 12.98 20.18 -3.55
C THR A 154 12.83 21.31 -4.56
N GLY A 155 11.79 21.27 -5.40
CA GLY A 155 11.61 22.27 -6.43
C GLY A 155 10.38 22.06 -7.31
N ALA A 156 9.97 23.12 -7.99
CA ALA A 156 8.90 23.07 -8.98
C ALA A 156 9.48 22.81 -10.37
N LYS A 157 8.80 21.99 -11.17
CA LYS A 157 9.12 21.83 -12.61
C LYS A 157 8.83 23.12 -13.40
N LYS A 158 7.91 23.96 -12.90
CA LYS A 158 7.55 25.27 -13.46
C LYS A 158 7.14 26.23 -12.35
N GLY A 159 7.71 27.43 -12.35
CA GLY A 159 7.43 28.49 -11.37
C GLY A 159 8.13 28.26 -10.03
N SER A 160 7.60 28.85 -8.96
CA SER A 160 8.01 28.60 -7.59
C SER A 160 7.24 27.44 -6.97
N LEU A 161 7.76 26.92 -5.85
CA LEU A 161 6.98 26.07 -4.96
C LEU A 161 5.78 26.86 -4.39
N PRO A 162 4.67 26.18 -4.04
CA PRO A 162 3.59 26.83 -3.30
C PRO A 162 4.07 27.19 -1.88
N ALA A 163 3.38 28.12 -1.23
CA ALA A 163 3.68 28.49 0.16
C ALA A 163 3.36 27.36 1.16
N SER A 164 2.47 26.45 0.79
CA SER A 164 2.05 25.30 1.58
C SER A 164 1.55 24.21 0.62
N PHE A 165 1.83 22.95 0.92
CA PHE A 165 1.37 21.78 0.17
C PHE A 165 0.05 21.26 0.74
N PRO A 166 -0.83 20.68 -0.10
CA PRO A 166 -2.09 20.10 0.38
C PRO A 166 -1.81 18.80 1.12
N ALA A 167 -1.49 18.87 2.41
CA ALA A 167 -1.19 17.72 3.24
C ALA A 167 -2.43 17.15 3.94
N LEU A 168 -2.42 15.85 4.21
CA LEU A 168 -3.38 15.20 5.10
C LEU A 168 -2.75 14.97 6.48
N PRO A 169 -3.53 15.13 7.57
CA PRO A 169 -3.09 14.71 8.89
C PRO A 169 -2.83 13.19 8.93
N ILE A 170 -1.98 12.75 9.84
CA ILE A 170 -1.57 11.35 9.99
C ILE A 170 -2.17 10.73 11.26
N ASP A 171 -2.64 9.49 11.18
CA ASP A 171 -3.07 8.73 12.36
C ASP A 171 -1.88 7.96 12.96
N LEU A 172 -1.37 8.50 14.08
CA LEU A 172 -0.35 7.83 14.90
C LEU A 172 -0.96 6.96 16.01
N SER A 173 -2.26 7.11 16.28
CA SER A 173 -2.96 6.36 17.33
C SER A 173 -3.11 4.88 17.00
N GLY A 174 -3.23 4.55 15.70
CA GLY A 174 -3.43 3.18 15.24
C GLY A 174 -4.75 2.61 15.74
N THR A 175 -5.81 3.41 15.69
CA THR A 175 -7.14 3.04 16.19
C THR A 175 -8.04 2.41 15.13
N THR A 176 -7.69 2.55 13.86
CA THR A 176 -8.38 1.91 12.72
C THR A 176 -8.56 0.40 12.91
N SER A 177 -9.77 -0.11 12.70
CA SER A 177 -10.20 -1.43 13.13
C SER A 177 -10.86 -2.27 12.02
N GLU A 178 -10.99 -3.59 12.25
CA GLU A 178 -11.70 -4.48 11.32
C GLU A 178 -13.19 -4.10 11.21
N GLY A 179 -13.72 -4.10 9.98
CA GLY A 179 -15.12 -3.75 9.71
C GLY A 179 -15.34 -2.28 9.34
N GLU A 180 -14.37 -1.40 9.59
CA GLU A 180 -14.44 0.01 9.17
C GLU A 180 -14.30 0.17 7.66
N ILE A 181 -14.95 1.20 7.12
CA ILE A 181 -14.83 1.61 5.71
C ILE A 181 -13.82 2.75 5.65
N VAL A 182 -12.77 2.55 4.86
CA VAL A 182 -11.71 3.55 4.67
C VAL A 182 -11.69 4.00 3.22
N THR A 183 -11.12 5.17 2.94
CA THR A 183 -10.90 5.64 1.56
C THR A 183 -9.48 5.30 1.13
N VAL A 184 -9.34 4.68 -0.05
CA VAL A 184 -8.04 4.41 -0.67
C VAL A 184 -7.94 5.16 -1.97
N ALA A 185 -6.84 5.90 -2.15
CA ALA A 185 -6.57 6.67 -3.35
C ALA A 185 -5.21 6.31 -3.95
N GLY A 186 -5.06 6.48 -5.27
CA GLY A 186 -3.78 6.30 -5.94
C GLY A 186 -3.88 6.38 -7.45
N TYR A 187 -2.76 6.12 -8.11
CA TYR A 187 -2.62 6.19 -9.56
C TYR A 187 -2.42 4.80 -10.16
N PRO A 188 -3.48 3.99 -10.27
CA PRO A 188 -3.41 2.68 -10.88
C PRO A 188 -2.98 2.78 -12.35
N THR A 189 -2.01 1.97 -12.77
CA THR A 189 -1.60 1.90 -14.18
C THR A 189 -2.58 1.12 -15.03
N GLY A 190 -3.31 0.15 -14.45
CA GLY A 190 -4.09 -0.81 -15.22
C GLY A 190 -3.25 -1.41 -16.35
N ASP A 191 -3.81 -1.38 -17.56
CA ASP A 191 -3.18 -1.87 -18.80
C ASP A 191 -2.45 -0.76 -19.60
N LEU A 192 -2.16 0.40 -18.97
CA LEU A 192 -1.47 1.50 -19.66
C LEU A 192 -0.03 1.12 -20.02
N ASP A 193 0.34 1.39 -21.27
CA ASP A 193 1.71 1.32 -21.74
C ASP A 193 2.54 2.54 -21.27
N PHE A 194 3.81 2.60 -21.69
CA PHE A 194 4.73 3.69 -21.32
C PHE A 194 4.16 5.07 -21.63
N ASP A 195 3.53 5.23 -22.80
CA ASP A 195 2.95 6.49 -23.25
C ASP A 195 1.65 6.81 -22.52
N GLY A 196 0.85 5.79 -22.21
CA GLY A 196 -0.36 5.85 -21.39
C GLY A 196 -0.07 6.33 -19.98
N ILE A 197 0.94 5.76 -19.30
CA ILE A 197 1.38 6.20 -17.96
C ILE A 197 1.78 7.68 -17.99
N ARG A 198 2.41 8.15 -19.06
CA ARG A 198 2.87 9.54 -19.18
C ARG A 198 1.73 10.53 -19.45
N LYS A 199 0.71 10.15 -20.22
CA LYS A 199 -0.29 11.10 -20.75
C LYS A 199 -1.68 10.95 -20.17
N LYS A 200 -2.03 9.77 -19.65
CA LYS A 200 -3.41 9.37 -19.36
C LYS A 200 -3.60 8.75 -17.97
N LEU A 201 -2.57 8.72 -17.12
CA LEU A 201 -2.66 8.13 -15.79
C LEU A 201 -3.61 8.96 -14.92
N MET A 202 -4.71 8.36 -14.50
CA MET A 202 -5.76 9.02 -13.71
C MET A 202 -5.59 8.68 -12.23
N LEU A 203 -5.92 9.64 -11.37
CA LEU A 203 -6.17 9.38 -9.96
C LEU A 203 -7.49 8.61 -9.84
N MET A 204 -7.48 7.52 -9.08
CA MET A 204 -8.68 6.75 -8.75
C MET A 204 -8.79 6.59 -7.23
N ALA A 205 -10.02 6.41 -6.76
CA ALA A 205 -10.33 6.18 -5.36
C ALA A 205 -11.39 5.09 -5.19
N SER A 206 -11.42 4.47 -4.02
CA SER A 206 -12.43 3.49 -3.63
C SER A 206 -12.57 3.46 -2.12
N SER A 207 -13.73 3.03 -1.61
CA SER A 207 -13.95 2.91 -0.17
C SER A 207 -14.13 1.45 0.28
N PRO A 208 -13.06 0.64 0.31
CA PRO A 208 -13.16 -0.75 0.77
C PRO A 208 -13.29 -0.83 2.30
N MET A 209 -13.92 -1.91 2.75
CA MET A 209 -13.91 -2.30 4.16
C MET A 209 -12.55 -2.91 4.54
N ILE A 210 -12.10 -2.68 5.78
CA ILE A 210 -10.98 -3.41 6.38
C ILE A 210 -11.46 -4.80 6.76
N THR A 211 -10.93 -5.80 6.05
CA THR A 211 -11.31 -7.20 6.25
C THR A 211 -10.48 -7.91 7.30
N ARG A 212 -9.27 -7.40 7.57
CA ARG A 212 -8.37 -7.98 8.56
C ARG A 212 -7.29 -6.99 8.98
N THR A 213 -6.92 -7.00 10.26
CA THR A 213 -5.72 -6.34 10.78
C THR A 213 -4.64 -7.36 11.14
N GLY A 214 -3.39 -6.92 11.26
CA GLY A 214 -2.31 -7.81 11.68
C GLY A 214 -0.99 -7.11 11.98
N ALA A 215 -0.09 -7.89 12.58
CA ALA A 215 1.26 -7.48 12.91
C ALA A 215 2.28 -7.94 11.86
N LEU A 216 3.35 -7.15 11.70
CA LEU A 216 4.54 -7.43 10.92
C LEU A 216 5.76 -7.69 11.81
N THR A 217 5.85 -7.03 12.97
CA THR A 217 6.98 -7.17 13.90
C THR A 217 6.59 -7.93 15.16
N GLU A 218 5.74 -7.33 16.01
CA GLU A 218 5.36 -7.86 17.32
C GLU A 218 3.90 -8.27 17.35
N ALA A 219 3.59 -9.38 18.03
CA ALA A 219 2.21 -9.81 18.18
C ALA A 219 1.35 -8.72 18.83
N LEU A 220 0.11 -8.58 18.36
CA LEU A 220 -0.90 -7.61 18.83
C LEU A 220 -0.68 -6.14 18.43
N GLN A 221 0.33 -5.82 17.61
CA GLN A 221 0.44 -4.49 17.01
C GLN A 221 -0.35 -4.37 15.72
N LEU A 222 -0.99 -3.21 15.52
CA LEU A 222 -1.67 -2.85 14.28
C LEU A 222 -0.64 -2.33 13.27
N ASP A 223 -0.09 -3.25 12.47
CA ASP A 223 0.97 -2.91 11.49
C ASP A 223 0.46 -2.89 10.06
N MET A 224 -0.57 -3.69 9.80
CA MET A 224 -1.05 -3.97 8.48
C MET A 224 -2.57 -4.01 8.44
N LEU A 225 -3.13 -3.36 7.43
CA LEU A 225 -4.55 -3.40 7.07
C LEU A 225 -4.71 -4.26 5.82
N THR A 226 -5.62 -5.23 5.84
CA THR A 226 -6.06 -5.95 4.65
C THR A 226 -7.41 -5.42 4.21
N LEU A 227 -7.44 -4.88 3.00
CA LEU A 227 -8.61 -4.21 2.46
C LEU A 227 -9.40 -5.15 1.56
N GLY A 228 -10.73 -5.01 1.59
CA GLY A 228 -11.61 -5.67 0.63
C GLY A 228 -11.19 -5.41 -0.82
N SER A 229 -11.67 -6.26 -1.73
CA SER A 229 -11.40 -6.06 -3.16
C SER A 229 -11.96 -4.72 -3.63
N SER A 230 -11.18 -3.93 -4.38
CA SER A 230 -11.63 -2.63 -4.89
C SER A 230 -11.19 -2.38 -6.33
N ALA A 231 -11.87 -1.46 -7.01
CA ALA A 231 -11.53 -1.04 -8.38
C ALA A 231 -10.12 -0.44 -8.49
N VAL A 232 -9.60 0.11 -7.38
CA VAL A 232 -8.26 0.68 -7.28
C VAL A 232 -7.19 -0.43 -7.12
N GLY A 233 -7.56 -1.70 -6.88
CA GLY A 233 -6.67 -2.84 -6.64
C GLY A 233 -5.78 -3.30 -7.81
N SER A 234 -4.94 -2.42 -8.37
CA SER A 234 -4.03 -2.71 -9.49
C SER A 234 -2.63 -2.09 -9.28
N PHE A 235 -1.69 -2.37 -10.19
CA PHE A 235 -0.33 -1.83 -10.11
C PHE A 235 -0.34 -0.29 -10.15
N GLY A 236 0.64 0.37 -9.52
CA GLY A 236 0.75 1.84 -9.47
C GLY A 236 0.13 2.48 -8.22
N VAL A 237 -0.69 1.75 -7.47
CA VAL A 237 -1.32 2.25 -6.23
C VAL A 237 -0.41 2.17 -5.01
N SER A 238 0.66 1.37 -5.06
CA SER A 238 1.67 1.33 -4.00
C SER A 238 2.12 2.73 -3.57
N GLY A 239 2.03 3.01 -2.27
CA GLY A 239 2.34 4.27 -1.62
C GLY A 239 1.15 5.22 -1.53
N GLY A 240 0.02 4.87 -2.17
CA GLY A 240 -1.23 5.63 -2.09
C GLY A 240 -1.84 5.55 -0.69
N PRO A 241 -2.51 6.63 -0.23
CA PRO A 241 -3.00 6.70 1.13
C PRO A 241 -4.22 5.77 1.35
N VAL A 242 -4.27 5.22 2.55
CA VAL A 242 -5.48 4.70 3.19
C VAL A 242 -5.89 5.73 4.23
N VAL A 243 -7.06 6.33 4.05
CA VAL A 243 -7.58 7.43 4.85
C VAL A 243 -8.77 6.96 5.66
N ASP A 244 -8.71 7.18 6.96
CA ASP A 244 -9.76 6.89 7.93
C ASP A 244 -10.08 8.18 8.69
N ASN A 245 -11.35 8.54 8.77
CA ASN A 245 -11.82 9.78 9.43
C ASN A 245 -11.06 11.08 9.02
N GLY A 246 -10.56 11.15 7.79
CA GLY A 246 -9.80 12.30 7.28
C GLY A 246 -8.29 12.27 7.55
N GLU A 247 -7.80 11.26 8.27
CA GLU A 247 -6.39 11.06 8.61
C GLU A 247 -5.79 9.90 7.82
N VAL A 248 -4.51 9.97 7.48
CA VAL A 248 -3.78 8.88 6.82
C VAL A 248 -3.50 7.79 7.86
N ALA A 249 -4.30 6.72 7.82
CA ALA A 249 -4.12 5.53 8.64
C ALA A 249 -2.99 4.63 8.12
N GLY A 250 -2.69 4.68 6.83
CA GLY A 250 -1.63 3.87 6.23
C GLY A 250 -1.34 4.19 4.76
N ILE A 251 -0.41 3.44 4.18
CA ILE A 251 -0.12 3.46 2.74
C ILE A 251 -0.23 2.06 2.16
N VAL A 252 -0.83 1.94 0.98
CA VAL A 252 -0.91 0.66 0.25
C VAL A 252 0.50 0.17 -0.06
N ALA A 253 0.87 -1.04 0.35
CA ALA A 253 2.21 -1.60 0.13
C ALA A 253 2.20 -2.82 -0.79
N LEU A 254 1.17 -3.68 -0.69
CA LEU A 254 1.15 -4.96 -1.38
C LEU A 254 -0.18 -5.22 -2.08
N LYS A 255 -0.09 -5.93 -3.20
CA LYS A 255 -1.22 -6.67 -3.80
C LYS A 255 -1.08 -8.14 -3.43
N ASN A 256 -2.17 -8.79 -3.01
CA ASN A 256 -2.13 -10.21 -2.70
C ASN A 256 -1.68 -11.03 -3.93
N ALA A 257 -0.79 -12.01 -3.74
CA ALA A 257 -0.13 -12.76 -4.83
C ALA A 257 -1.08 -13.69 -5.61
N ALA A 258 -2.31 -13.89 -5.12
CA ALA A 258 -3.34 -14.61 -5.87
C ALA A 258 -3.72 -13.83 -7.13
N LYS A 259 -3.48 -14.43 -8.31
CA LYS A 259 -3.50 -13.83 -9.66
C LYS A 259 -4.78 -13.07 -10.09
N LYS A 260 -5.84 -13.05 -9.26
CA LYS A 260 -7.12 -12.37 -9.52
C LYS A 260 -7.66 -11.58 -8.32
N SER A 261 -6.86 -11.41 -7.27
CA SER A 261 -7.30 -10.71 -6.07
C SER A 261 -7.05 -9.22 -6.22
N HIS A 262 -8.11 -8.41 -6.14
CA HIS A 262 -8.03 -6.95 -6.01
C HIS A 262 -7.89 -6.53 -4.53
N VAL A 263 -7.53 -7.46 -3.66
CA VAL A 263 -7.25 -7.22 -2.23
C VAL A 263 -5.92 -6.51 -2.11
N LEU A 264 -5.97 -5.36 -1.45
CA LEU A 264 -4.82 -4.55 -1.11
C LEU A 264 -4.39 -4.81 0.33
N ARG A 265 -3.10 -4.66 0.61
CA ARG A 265 -2.58 -4.54 1.97
C ARG A 265 -1.88 -3.21 2.12
N ALA A 266 -2.15 -2.54 3.22
CA ALA A 266 -1.49 -1.30 3.60
C ALA A 266 -0.67 -1.52 4.88
N ILE A 267 0.45 -0.81 4.98
CA ILE A 267 1.17 -0.66 6.25
C ILE A 267 0.67 0.60 6.95
N THR A 268 0.55 0.57 8.26
CA THR A 268 -0.05 1.66 9.04
C THR A 268 0.95 2.78 9.29
N VAL A 269 0.47 4.02 9.45
CA VAL A 269 1.37 5.14 9.80
C VAL A 269 1.94 4.96 11.20
N SER A 270 1.19 4.39 12.14
CA SER A 270 1.71 4.00 13.45
C SER A 270 2.87 2.99 13.35
N TYR A 271 2.82 2.03 12.42
CA TYR A 271 3.95 1.13 12.15
C TYR A 271 5.14 1.88 11.56
N VAL A 272 4.90 2.77 10.59
CA VAL A 272 5.94 3.61 10.00
C VAL A 272 6.68 4.41 11.08
N ASP A 273 5.95 5.08 11.98
CA ASP A 273 6.54 5.87 13.06
C ASP A 273 7.36 5.02 14.04
N ARG A 274 6.83 3.86 14.47
CA ARG A 274 7.57 2.94 15.36
C ARG A 274 8.84 2.42 14.71
N MET A 275 8.78 2.03 13.43
CA MET A 275 9.97 1.54 12.72
C MET A 275 10.97 2.65 12.45
N LEU A 276 10.50 3.85 12.10
CA LEU A 276 11.36 5.02 11.92
C LEU A 276 12.11 5.36 13.21
N THR A 277 11.40 5.35 14.34
CA THR A 277 11.98 5.53 15.68
C THR A 277 12.97 4.43 16.00
N ALA A 278 12.64 3.17 15.76
CA ALA A 278 13.54 2.04 16.03
C ALA A 278 14.82 2.08 15.17
N LEU A 279 14.73 2.57 13.93
CA LEU A 279 15.84 2.60 12.98
C LEU A 279 16.71 3.85 13.12
N THR A 280 16.15 4.97 13.60
CA THR A 280 16.85 6.27 13.59
C THR A 280 16.98 6.92 14.97
N GLY A 281 16.22 6.45 15.96
CA GLY A 281 16.05 7.12 17.24
C GLY A 281 15.13 8.35 17.18
N ARG A 282 14.47 8.63 16.05
CA ARG A 282 13.61 9.79 15.84
C ARG A 282 12.21 9.38 15.38
N SER A 283 11.18 9.95 16.00
CA SER A 283 9.80 9.81 15.53
C SER A 283 9.57 10.56 14.23
N LEU A 284 8.46 10.24 13.56
CA LEU A 284 8.00 10.95 12.37
C LEU A 284 7.79 12.44 12.68
N GLU A 285 7.11 12.75 13.78
CA GLU A 285 6.94 14.14 14.25
C GLU A 285 8.29 14.86 14.42
N THR A 286 9.29 14.20 15.02
CA THR A 286 10.63 14.79 15.22
C THR A 286 11.35 15.03 13.89
N ILE A 287 11.11 14.21 12.87
CA ILE A 287 11.70 14.39 11.54
C ILE A 287 11.03 15.54 10.79
N LEU A 288 9.70 15.63 10.89
CA LEU A 288 8.91 16.68 10.25
C LEU A 288 9.20 18.08 10.83
N ALA A 289 9.48 18.17 12.13
CA ALA A 289 9.76 19.44 12.82
C ALA A 289 11.19 20.01 12.63
N ASP A 290 12.06 19.34 11.88
CA ASP A 290 13.48 19.70 11.71
C ASP A 290 13.75 20.28 10.30
N ASP A 291 14.99 20.70 10.01
CA ASP A 291 15.35 21.28 8.71
C ASP A 291 15.29 20.22 7.60
N LEU A 292 14.12 20.11 6.96
CA LEU A 292 13.83 19.10 5.93
C LEU A 292 14.77 19.19 4.72
N ALA A 293 15.15 20.40 4.31
CA ALA A 293 16.02 20.62 3.17
C ALA A 293 17.44 20.11 3.47
N LYS A 294 17.97 20.47 4.65
CA LYS A 294 19.27 19.99 5.11
C LYS A 294 19.27 18.47 5.30
N GLN A 295 18.23 17.92 5.94
CA GLN A 295 18.10 16.47 6.14
C GLN A 295 18.07 15.71 4.81
N ALA A 296 17.31 16.16 3.81
CA ALA A 296 17.26 15.53 2.49
C ALA A 296 18.62 15.62 1.77
N GLU A 297 19.34 16.73 1.91
CA GLU A 297 20.70 16.86 1.37
C GLU A 297 21.69 15.90 2.04
N GLU A 298 21.69 15.82 3.36
CA GLU A 298 22.55 14.93 4.14
C GLU A 298 22.25 13.47 3.85
N ASN A 299 20.98 13.06 3.81
CA ASN A 299 20.59 11.68 3.48
C ASN A 299 20.98 11.29 2.06
N ARG A 300 20.88 12.21 1.10
CA ARG A 300 21.37 11.95 -0.27
C ARG A 300 22.90 11.76 -0.30
N LYS A 301 23.66 12.57 0.44
CA LYS A 301 25.13 12.49 0.49
C LYS A 301 25.62 11.25 1.25
N ASN A 302 24.93 10.91 2.33
CA ASN A 302 25.35 9.88 3.29
C ASN A 302 24.65 8.53 3.07
N MET A 303 23.90 8.37 1.97
CA MET A 303 23.27 7.10 1.63
C MET A 303 24.32 5.99 1.58
N PRO A 304 24.16 4.88 2.35
CA PRO A 304 25.17 3.84 2.39
C PRO A 304 25.48 3.27 0.99
N ALA A 305 26.76 3.19 0.64
CA ALA A 305 27.21 2.72 -0.67
C ALA A 305 26.67 1.31 -1.01
N ASP A 306 26.56 0.44 -0.01
CA ASP A 306 25.99 -0.90 -0.18
C ASP A 306 24.50 -0.86 -0.53
N THR A 307 23.74 0.10 0.01
CA THR A 307 22.32 0.29 -0.35
C THR A 307 22.19 0.67 -1.83
N LEU A 308 22.97 1.67 -2.27
CA LEU A 308 23.00 2.08 -3.68
C LEU A 308 23.43 0.93 -4.60
N LYS A 309 24.42 0.14 -4.18
CA LYS A 309 24.90 -1.03 -4.91
C LYS A 309 23.84 -2.11 -5.03
N ILE A 310 23.10 -2.41 -3.96
CA ILE A 310 22.00 -3.39 -3.97
C ILE A 310 20.91 -2.95 -4.94
N VAL A 311 20.43 -1.72 -4.82
CA VAL A 311 19.36 -1.16 -5.68
C VAL A 311 19.81 -1.17 -7.15
N THR A 312 21.01 -0.66 -7.44
CA THR A 312 21.58 -0.63 -8.80
C THR A 312 21.72 -2.04 -9.39
N SER A 313 22.21 -2.99 -8.60
CA SER A 313 22.40 -4.38 -9.04
C SER A 313 21.08 -5.10 -9.27
N GLY A 314 20.07 -4.83 -8.44
CA GLY A 314 18.71 -5.33 -8.63
C GLY A 314 18.17 -4.90 -9.98
N ILE A 315 18.21 -3.59 -10.25
CA ILE A 315 17.76 -3.00 -11.53
C ILE A 315 18.52 -3.57 -12.73
N LEU A 316 19.85 -3.68 -12.68
CA LEU A 316 20.61 -4.29 -13.77
C LEU A 316 20.27 -5.79 -13.95
N GLY A 317 19.99 -6.51 -12.86
CA GLY A 317 19.62 -7.92 -12.85
C GLY A 317 18.28 -8.20 -13.54
N THR A 318 17.29 -7.33 -13.35
CA THR A 318 15.97 -7.44 -14.02
C THR A 318 16.07 -7.44 -15.56
N ASN A 319 17.14 -6.85 -16.10
CA ASN A 319 17.32 -6.67 -17.54
C ASN A 319 17.89 -7.89 -18.28
N LYS A 320 18.22 -8.98 -17.58
CA LYS A 320 18.74 -10.23 -18.18
C LYS A 320 17.68 -11.17 -18.75
N LYS A 321 16.40 -10.77 -18.76
CA LYS A 321 15.33 -11.46 -19.48
C LYS A 321 14.93 -10.69 -20.74
#